data_AF-A0A820SVU0-F1
#
_entry.id   AF-A0A820SVU0-F1
#
_cell.length_a   1.000
_cell.length_b   1.000
_cell.length_c   1.000
_cell.angle_alpha   90.00
_cell.angle_beta   90.00
_cell.angle_gamma   90.00
#
_symmetry.space_group_name_H-M   'P 1'
#
loop_
_entity.id
_entity.type
_entity.pdbx_description
1 polymer ?
#
loop_
_entity_poly.entity_id
_entity_poly.type
_entity_poly.pdbx_seq_one_letter_code
_entity_poly.pdbx_strand_id
1 'polypeptide(L)'
;MSLKIDQVLDEIDDTIDNVRGILYFYHYNCDEQDDRGWGCGYRTLQTLCSWVINNKQEYSSSIVPSITNIQEILVNLEDKPVSFIRSNQWIGTCEATMILSQLYDVDCKIMHISNGGDLLNYMSLLSKHFRDFGSPVMMGGDADAASKCILAVRSNKQLLILDPHYSGPSFTAINKLRESTSLRWYNVPNDFISSSFYNLCLPQFKKL
;
A
#
# COMPACT_ATOMS: atom_id res chain seq x y z
N MET A 1 -0.29 -1.95 -17.68
CA MET A 1 -1.20 -3.06 -17.26
C MET A 1 -0.70 -3.59 -15.91
N SER A 2 -1.50 -3.51 -14.84
CA SER A 2 -1.06 -3.94 -13.51
C SER A 2 -1.02 -5.46 -13.38
N LEU A 3 -0.01 -6.01 -12.69
CA LEU A 3 0.13 -7.45 -12.46
C LEU A 3 -0.85 -7.90 -11.38
N LYS A 4 -1.71 -8.89 -11.68
CA LYS A 4 -2.53 -9.58 -10.67
C LYS A 4 -1.65 -10.43 -9.76
N ILE A 5 -1.86 -10.32 -8.45
CA ILE A 5 -1.19 -11.08 -7.40
C ILE A 5 -2.26 -11.77 -6.56
N ASP A 6 -2.44 -13.07 -6.77
CA ASP A 6 -3.31 -13.96 -5.99
C ASP A 6 -2.55 -14.77 -4.94
N GLN A 7 -1.22 -14.92 -5.13
CA GLN A 7 -0.32 -15.53 -4.17
C GLN A 7 0.97 -14.71 -4.04
N VAL A 8 1.13 -14.01 -2.91
CA VAL A 8 2.31 -13.16 -2.68
C VAL A 8 3.57 -14.01 -2.44
N LEU A 9 3.46 -15.08 -1.66
CA LEU A 9 4.56 -15.93 -1.22
C LEU A 9 4.44 -17.35 -1.78
N ASP A 10 5.55 -17.94 -2.23
CA ASP A 10 5.60 -19.34 -2.67
C ASP A 10 5.44 -20.32 -1.51
N GLU A 11 6.09 -20.02 -0.39
CA GLU A 11 6.07 -20.82 0.82
C GLU A 11 5.64 -19.96 2.01
N ILE A 12 4.73 -20.50 2.81
CA ILE A 12 4.24 -19.90 4.05
C ILE A 12 4.55 -20.90 5.16
N ASP A 13 5.19 -20.43 6.22
CA ASP A 13 5.38 -21.17 7.48
C ASP A 13 4.67 -20.44 8.63
N ASP A 14 4.63 -21.07 9.80
CA ASP A 14 3.95 -20.56 11.00
C ASP A 14 4.53 -19.25 11.56
N THR A 15 5.64 -18.76 10.99
CA THR A 15 6.27 -17.49 11.38
C THR A 15 5.82 -16.32 10.52
N ILE A 16 4.99 -16.56 9.48
CA ILE A 16 4.57 -15.55 8.51
C ILE A 16 3.08 -15.24 8.66
N ASP A 17 2.78 -13.95 8.86
CA ASP A 17 1.42 -13.41 8.73
C ASP A 17 1.38 -12.47 7.52
N ASN A 18 0.48 -12.71 6.56
CA ASN A 18 0.45 -11.97 5.30
C ASN A 18 -0.94 -11.49 4.88
N VAL A 19 -0.95 -10.70 3.82
CA VAL A 19 -2.14 -10.33 3.07
C VAL A 19 -2.83 -11.58 2.53
N ARG A 20 -4.16 -11.61 2.57
CA ARG A 20 -5.00 -12.67 2.03
C ARG A 20 -5.86 -12.12 0.90
N GLY A 21 -6.00 -12.91 -0.16
CA GLY A 21 -6.83 -12.54 -1.30
C GLY A 21 -6.03 -11.86 -2.42
N ILE A 22 -6.77 -11.35 -3.41
CA ILE A 22 -6.20 -10.89 -4.68
C ILE A 22 -5.95 -9.39 -4.62
N LEU A 23 -4.79 -8.94 -5.12
CA LEU A 23 -4.50 -7.53 -5.37
C LEU A 23 -3.80 -7.35 -6.72
N TYR A 24 -3.65 -6.12 -7.17
CA TYR A 24 -2.91 -5.77 -8.37
C TYR A 24 -1.75 -4.85 -8.02
N PHE A 25 -0.58 -5.09 -8.61
CA PHE A 25 0.59 -4.23 -8.42
C PHE A 25 0.51 -3.00 -9.32
N TYR A 26 0.19 -1.86 -8.71
CA TYR A 26 0.28 -0.54 -9.34
C TYR A 26 1.64 0.09 -9.01
N HIS A 27 2.27 0.67 -10.03
CA HIS A 27 3.61 1.23 -9.97
C HIS A 27 3.73 2.43 -10.91
N TYR A 28 4.86 3.13 -10.90
CA TYR A 28 5.06 4.27 -11.80
C TYR A 28 4.83 3.92 -13.26
N ASN A 29 4.16 4.83 -13.97
CA ASN A 29 3.89 4.76 -15.41
C ASN A 29 3.03 3.56 -15.85
N CYS A 30 2.36 2.85 -14.92
CA CYS A 30 1.62 1.63 -15.26
C CYS A 30 0.36 1.85 -16.11
N ASP A 31 -0.12 3.10 -16.18
CA ASP A 31 -1.32 3.59 -16.88
C ASP A 31 -1.01 4.81 -17.79
N GLU A 32 0.21 4.86 -18.35
CA GLU A 32 0.65 5.89 -19.31
C GLU A 32 0.81 7.32 -18.74
N GLN A 33 0.49 7.54 -17.47
CA GLN A 33 0.79 8.79 -16.77
C GLN A 33 2.21 8.77 -16.20
N ASP A 34 3.04 9.78 -16.54
CA ASP A 34 4.37 9.94 -15.95
C ASP A 34 4.27 10.54 -14.54
N ASP A 35 4.22 9.65 -13.55
CA ASP A 35 4.05 10.00 -12.14
C ASP A 35 5.32 9.79 -11.30
N ARG A 36 6.47 9.64 -11.97
CA ARG A 36 7.76 9.44 -11.31
C ARG A 36 8.10 10.61 -10.39
N GLY A 37 8.48 10.29 -9.15
CA GLY A 37 8.92 11.25 -8.15
C GLY A 37 7.80 11.89 -7.31
N TRP A 38 6.52 11.60 -7.61
CA TRP A 38 5.40 12.16 -6.85
C TRP A 38 4.19 11.21 -6.71
N GLY A 39 4.09 10.19 -7.57
CA GLY A 39 2.94 9.31 -7.70
C GLY A 39 2.89 8.13 -6.72
N CYS A 40 3.95 7.86 -5.94
CA CYS A 40 4.07 6.60 -5.18
C CYS A 40 2.92 6.37 -4.18
N GLY A 41 2.42 7.45 -3.56
CA GLY A 41 1.25 7.41 -2.68
C GLY A 41 0.00 6.95 -3.41
N TYR A 42 -0.25 7.49 -4.62
CA TYR A 42 -1.37 7.09 -5.46
C TYR A 42 -1.27 5.63 -5.89
N ARG A 43 -0.09 5.16 -6.31
CA ARG A 43 0.12 3.77 -6.75
C ARG A 43 -0.05 2.77 -5.61
N THR A 44 0.42 3.13 -4.42
CA THR A 44 0.17 2.34 -3.21
C THR A 44 -1.33 2.29 -2.90
N LEU A 45 -2.02 3.42 -2.94
CA LEU A 45 -3.47 3.49 -2.74
C LEU A 45 -4.24 2.69 -3.80
N GLN A 46 -3.87 2.77 -5.07
CA GLN A 46 -4.48 1.96 -6.15
C GLN A 46 -4.31 0.45 -5.89
N THR A 47 -3.16 0.04 -5.37
CA THR A 47 -2.92 -1.34 -4.93
C THR A 47 -3.90 -1.73 -3.81
N LEU A 48 -4.09 -0.87 -2.80
CA LEU A 48 -5.07 -1.09 -1.72
C LEU A 48 -6.52 -1.14 -2.25
N CYS A 49 -6.92 -0.20 -3.12
CA CYS A 49 -8.22 -0.18 -3.78
C CYS A 49 -8.49 -1.48 -4.56
N SER A 50 -7.49 -1.95 -5.31
CA SER A 50 -7.61 -3.19 -6.07
C SER A 50 -7.87 -4.39 -5.16
N TRP A 51 -7.25 -4.42 -3.98
CA TRP A 51 -7.49 -5.47 -2.99
C TRP A 51 -8.93 -5.40 -2.48
N VAL A 52 -9.45 -4.22 -2.16
CA VAL A 52 -10.85 -4.08 -1.69
C VAL A 52 -11.84 -4.58 -2.76
N ILE A 53 -11.64 -4.15 -4.02
CA ILE A 53 -12.48 -4.53 -5.18
C ILE A 53 -12.49 -6.03 -5.41
N ASN A 54 -11.34 -6.69 -5.33
CA ASN A 54 -11.22 -8.11 -5.65
C ASN A 54 -11.62 -9.04 -4.49
N ASN A 55 -11.79 -8.52 -3.27
CA ASN A 55 -12.06 -9.33 -2.08
C ASN A 55 -13.44 -9.05 -1.44
N LYS A 56 -14.23 -8.11 -1.97
CA LYS A 56 -15.65 -7.90 -1.63
C LYS A 56 -16.54 -7.98 -2.87
N GLN A 57 -17.56 -8.82 -2.81
CA GLN A 57 -18.52 -8.99 -3.91
C GLN A 57 -19.27 -7.68 -4.24
N GLU A 58 -19.59 -6.87 -3.23
CA GLU A 58 -20.25 -5.57 -3.39
C GLU A 58 -19.48 -4.62 -4.32
N TYR A 59 -18.14 -4.66 -4.28
CA TYR A 59 -17.29 -3.79 -5.09
C TYR A 59 -16.74 -4.48 -6.33
N SER A 60 -17.17 -5.71 -6.64
CA SER A 60 -16.62 -6.51 -7.74
C SER A 60 -16.79 -5.87 -9.14
N SER A 61 -17.75 -4.95 -9.30
CA SER A 61 -17.95 -4.15 -10.52
C SER A 61 -17.28 -2.77 -10.47
N SER A 62 -16.65 -2.41 -9.35
CA SER A 62 -15.95 -1.14 -9.19
C SER A 62 -14.62 -1.15 -9.96
N ILE A 63 -14.17 0.04 -10.36
CA ILE A 63 -12.92 0.24 -11.07
C ILE A 63 -11.95 0.96 -10.12
N VAL A 64 -10.68 0.55 -10.12
CA VAL A 64 -9.64 1.25 -9.37
C VAL A 64 -9.54 2.69 -9.88
N PRO A 65 -9.63 3.72 -9.02
CA PRO A 65 -9.66 5.11 -9.46
C PRO A 65 -8.32 5.52 -10.08
N SER A 66 -8.38 6.38 -11.11
CA SER A 66 -7.20 7.03 -11.67
C SER A 66 -6.61 8.05 -10.68
N ILE A 67 -5.36 8.49 -10.91
CA ILE A 67 -4.75 9.57 -10.12
C ILE A 67 -5.64 10.81 -10.13
N THR A 68 -6.17 11.18 -11.31
CA THR A 68 -7.04 12.36 -11.44
C THR A 68 -8.33 12.18 -10.64
N ASN A 69 -8.96 10.99 -10.65
CA ASN A 69 -10.16 10.76 -9.84
C ASN A 69 -9.87 10.82 -8.34
N ILE A 70 -8.72 10.30 -7.89
CA ILE A 70 -8.30 10.42 -6.49
C ILE A 70 -8.19 11.91 -6.10
N GLN A 71 -7.56 12.74 -6.94
CA GLN A 71 -7.43 14.18 -6.70
C GLN A 71 -8.80 14.88 -6.68
N GLU A 72 -9.70 14.55 -7.61
CA GLU A 72 -11.07 15.08 -7.65
C GLU A 72 -11.84 14.73 -6.37
N ILE A 73 -11.73 13.50 -5.87
CA ILE A 73 -12.39 13.09 -4.63
C ILE A 73 -11.85 13.89 -3.45
N LEU A 74 -10.53 14.08 -3.32
CA LEU A 74 -9.94 14.86 -2.23
C LEU A 74 -10.39 16.33 -2.26
N VAL A 75 -10.56 16.92 -3.45
CA VAL A 75 -11.13 18.25 -3.59
C VAL A 75 -12.61 18.28 -3.20
N ASN A 76 -13.39 17.28 -3.61
CA ASN A 76 -14.81 17.18 -3.26
C ASN A 76 -15.05 16.96 -1.76
N LEU A 77 -14.07 16.34 -1.06
CA LEU A 77 -14.05 16.19 0.39
C LEU A 77 -13.56 17.45 1.13
N GLU A 78 -13.24 18.53 0.40
CA GLU A 78 -12.70 19.77 0.93
C GLU A 78 -11.33 19.63 1.63
N ASP A 79 -10.61 18.51 1.43
CA ASP A 79 -9.26 18.29 1.96
C ASP A 79 -8.19 19.07 1.17
N LYS A 80 -8.41 19.23 -0.14
CA LYS A 80 -7.48 19.89 -1.06
C LYS A 80 -8.15 21.02 -1.85
N PRO A 81 -7.41 22.06 -2.26
CA PRO A 81 -7.93 23.11 -3.14
C PRO A 81 -8.15 22.57 -4.56
N VAL A 82 -9.02 23.22 -5.35
CA VAL A 82 -9.30 22.85 -6.75
C VAL A 82 -8.02 22.76 -7.61
N SER A 83 -7.00 23.56 -7.31
CA SER A 83 -5.69 23.52 -8.00
C SER A 83 -4.92 22.21 -7.81
N PHE A 84 -5.34 21.34 -6.89
CA PHE A 84 -4.76 20.02 -6.66
C PHE A 84 -5.07 19.05 -7.80
N ILE A 85 -6.20 19.22 -8.49
CA ILE A 85 -6.60 18.38 -9.63
C ILE A 85 -5.60 18.55 -10.77
N ARG A 86 -5.10 17.41 -11.29
CA ARG A 86 -4.04 17.31 -12.30
C ARG A 86 -2.72 17.96 -11.89
N SER A 87 -2.52 18.21 -10.60
CA SER A 87 -1.21 18.58 -10.07
C SER A 87 -0.32 17.36 -9.93
N ASN A 88 0.99 17.61 -9.74
CA ASN A 88 1.97 16.58 -9.39
C ASN A 88 2.22 16.52 -7.87
N GLN A 89 1.25 16.95 -7.06
CA GLN A 89 1.39 16.90 -5.60
C GLN A 89 1.18 15.46 -5.09
N TRP A 90 2.01 15.06 -4.14
CA TRP A 90 1.96 13.74 -3.52
C TRP A 90 0.79 13.62 -2.53
N ILE A 91 0.44 12.39 -2.18
CA ILE A 91 -0.52 12.05 -1.12
C ILE A 91 0.10 11.08 -0.13
N GLY A 92 -0.39 11.06 1.10
CA GLY A 92 0.06 10.19 2.17
C GLY A 92 -1.01 9.23 2.67
N THR A 93 -0.76 8.68 3.86
CA THR A 93 -1.67 7.73 4.52
C THR A 93 -2.99 8.35 4.93
N CYS A 94 -3.02 9.64 5.27
CA CYS A 94 -4.26 10.34 5.63
C CYS A 94 -5.21 10.41 4.44
N GLU A 95 -4.75 10.91 3.29
CA GLU A 95 -5.56 10.95 2.07
C GLU A 95 -5.99 9.55 1.63
N ALA A 96 -5.11 8.55 1.77
CA ALA A 96 -5.47 7.16 1.49
C ALA A 96 -6.65 6.66 2.35
N THR A 97 -6.70 7.03 3.64
CA THR A 97 -7.84 6.66 4.50
C THR A 97 -9.14 7.31 4.03
N MET A 98 -9.10 8.58 3.63
CA MET A 98 -10.26 9.33 3.14
C MET A 98 -10.82 8.69 1.87
N ILE A 99 -9.95 8.32 0.94
CA ILE A 99 -10.35 7.68 -0.32
C ILE A 99 -10.95 6.29 -0.08
N LEU A 100 -10.33 5.46 0.77
CA LEU A 100 -10.84 4.12 1.07
C LEU A 100 -12.20 4.17 1.77
N SER A 101 -12.37 5.13 2.69
CA SER A 101 -13.66 5.38 3.34
C SER A 101 -14.71 5.86 2.34
N GLN A 102 -14.40 6.89 1.54
CA GLN A 102 -15.34 7.51 0.60
C GLN A 102 -15.81 6.56 -0.51
N LEU A 103 -14.93 5.70 -1.02
CA LEU A 103 -15.25 4.83 -2.15
C LEU A 103 -15.82 3.47 -1.74
N TYR A 104 -15.43 2.96 -0.58
CA TYR A 104 -15.66 1.55 -0.24
C TYR A 104 -16.12 1.31 1.21
N ASP A 105 -16.44 2.36 1.96
CA ASP A 105 -16.85 2.27 3.37
C ASP A 105 -15.85 1.44 4.20
N VAL A 106 -14.55 1.64 3.94
CA VAL A 106 -13.47 0.93 4.63
C VAL A 106 -12.81 1.83 5.65
N ASP A 107 -13.09 1.55 6.92
CA ASP A 107 -12.37 2.15 8.04
C ASP A 107 -10.88 1.79 8.01
N CYS A 108 -10.03 2.76 8.32
CA CYS A 108 -8.59 2.57 8.36
C CYS A 108 -8.04 3.01 9.72
N LYS A 109 -7.19 2.17 10.32
CA LYS A 109 -6.40 2.56 11.50
C LYS A 109 -5.12 3.23 11.03
N ILE A 110 -4.89 4.47 11.47
CA ILE A 110 -3.58 5.12 11.34
C ILE A 110 -2.70 4.75 12.53
N MET A 111 -1.48 4.30 12.26
CA MET A 111 -0.45 4.06 13.24
C MET A 111 0.73 4.98 12.96
N HIS A 112 0.99 5.92 13.87
CA HIS A 112 2.14 6.82 13.81
C HIS A 112 3.30 6.23 14.61
N ILE A 113 4.46 6.13 13.97
CA ILE A 113 5.71 5.65 14.55
C ILE A 113 6.71 6.80 14.44
N SER A 114 7.02 7.42 15.57
CA SER A 114 7.81 8.67 15.59
C SER A 114 9.30 8.47 15.29
N ASN A 115 9.81 7.24 15.42
CA ASN A 115 11.20 6.88 15.15
C ASN A 115 11.26 5.50 14.46
N GLY A 116 11.98 5.39 13.34
CA GLY A 116 12.14 4.14 12.60
C GLY A 116 12.78 3.01 13.41
N GLY A 117 13.60 3.35 14.41
CA GLY A 117 14.16 2.40 15.36
C GLY A 117 13.10 1.70 16.21
N ASP A 118 11.96 2.35 16.43
CA ASP A 118 10.85 1.82 17.23
C ASP A 118 9.92 0.90 16.42
N LEU A 119 10.10 0.77 15.10
CA LEU A 119 9.25 -0.05 14.24
C LEU A 119 9.13 -1.50 14.74
N LEU A 120 10.20 -2.02 15.36
CA LEU A 120 10.22 -3.37 15.96
C LEU A 120 9.13 -3.56 17.02
N ASN A 121 8.80 -2.50 17.78
CA ASN A 121 7.78 -2.52 18.84
C ASN A 121 6.36 -2.69 18.29
N TYR A 122 6.14 -2.42 17.00
CA TYR A 122 4.84 -2.47 16.35
C TYR A 122 4.64 -3.74 15.50
N MET A 123 5.66 -4.58 15.37
CA MET A 123 5.61 -5.77 14.51
C MET A 123 4.53 -6.77 14.93
N SER A 124 4.30 -6.94 16.23
CA SER A 124 3.24 -7.80 16.76
C SER A 124 1.83 -7.28 16.41
N LEU A 125 1.65 -5.96 16.34
CA LEU A 125 0.40 -5.33 15.92
C LEU A 125 0.16 -5.52 14.42
N LEU A 126 1.21 -5.43 13.61
CA LEU A 126 1.13 -5.72 12.18
C LEU A 126 0.82 -7.21 11.91
N SER A 127 1.50 -8.12 12.59
CA SER A 127 1.17 -9.56 12.57
C SER A 127 -0.30 -9.79 12.94
N LYS A 128 -0.79 -9.17 14.03
CA LYS A 128 -2.20 -9.25 14.43
C LYS A 128 -3.14 -8.69 13.35
N HIS A 129 -2.80 -7.58 12.72
CA HIS A 129 -3.59 -7.01 11.62
C HIS A 129 -3.71 -7.98 10.45
N PHE A 130 -2.62 -8.61 10.02
CA PHE A 130 -2.67 -9.61 8.96
C PHE A 130 -3.49 -10.82 9.37
N ARG A 131 -3.42 -11.29 10.62
CA ARG A 131 -4.30 -12.37 11.12
C ARG A 131 -5.77 -11.98 11.14
N ASP A 132 -6.10 -10.83 11.69
CA ASP A 132 -7.50 -10.41 11.88
C ASP A 132 -8.19 -9.98 10.57
N PHE A 133 -7.47 -9.26 9.69
CA PHE A 133 -8.02 -8.62 8.50
C PHE A 133 -7.40 -9.16 7.21
N GLY A 134 -6.06 -9.27 7.18
CA GLY A 134 -5.35 -9.76 6.00
C GLY A 134 -5.36 -8.79 4.83
N SER A 135 -5.60 -7.50 5.07
CA SER A 135 -5.48 -6.44 4.08
C SER A 135 -4.03 -5.96 3.92
N PRO A 136 -3.65 -5.43 2.76
CA PRO A 136 -2.36 -4.77 2.58
C PRO A 136 -2.30 -3.46 3.37
N VAL A 137 -1.11 -3.06 3.80
CA VAL A 137 -0.88 -1.86 4.61
C VAL A 137 -0.07 -0.84 3.82
N MET A 138 -0.55 0.39 3.73
CA MET A 138 0.25 1.48 3.15
C MET A 138 1.17 2.05 4.23
N MET A 139 2.44 2.19 3.92
CA MET A 139 3.45 2.87 4.74
C MET A 139 3.90 4.13 4.01
N GLY A 140 3.86 5.28 4.69
CA GLY A 140 4.50 6.52 4.25
C GLY A 140 5.53 6.99 5.27
N GLY A 141 6.61 7.61 4.81
CA GLY A 141 7.65 8.20 5.66
C GLY A 141 8.03 9.60 5.17
N ASP A 142 8.68 10.35 6.05
CA ASP A 142 9.13 11.72 5.77
C ASP A 142 10.47 11.73 5.03
N ALA A 143 11.49 11.12 5.64
CA ALA A 143 12.86 11.20 5.14
C ALA A 143 13.10 10.39 3.85
N ASP A 144 12.31 9.35 3.61
CA ASP A 144 12.37 8.58 2.37
C ASP A 144 11.36 9.07 1.32
N ALA A 145 10.41 9.94 1.68
CA ALA A 145 9.32 10.48 0.85
C ALA A 145 8.64 9.41 -0.03
N ALA A 146 8.64 8.15 0.41
CA ALA A 146 8.39 7.01 -0.45
C ALA A 146 7.32 6.13 0.16
N SER A 147 6.11 6.23 -0.40
CA SER A 147 5.03 5.31 -0.08
C SER A 147 5.37 3.89 -0.52
N LYS A 148 5.07 2.92 0.33
CA LYS A 148 5.34 1.49 0.16
C LYS A 148 4.13 0.67 0.60
N CYS A 149 3.95 -0.51 0.02
CA CYS A 149 2.88 -1.42 0.40
C CYS A 149 3.47 -2.61 1.18
N ILE A 150 3.09 -2.78 2.44
CA ILE A 150 3.49 -3.92 3.27
C ILE A 150 2.49 -5.05 3.02
N LEU A 151 3.02 -6.22 2.66
CA LEU A 151 2.24 -7.40 2.33
C LEU A 151 2.37 -8.55 3.33
N ALA A 152 3.42 -8.57 4.16
CA ALA A 152 3.61 -9.59 5.18
C ALA A 152 4.57 -9.18 6.29
N VAL A 153 4.45 -9.88 7.41
CA VAL A 153 5.42 -9.90 8.53
C VAL A 153 5.98 -11.30 8.64
N ARG A 154 7.31 -11.42 8.86
CA ARG A 154 7.95 -12.69 9.23
C ARG A 154 8.64 -12.56 10.58
N SER A 155 8.36 -13.50 11.48
CA SER A 155 8.99 -13.62 12.81
C SER A 155 8.99 -12.32 13.63
N ASN A 156 8.04 -11.43 13.39
CA ASN A 156 8.00 -10.06 13.96
C ASN A 156 9.31 -9.26 13.78
N LYS A 157 10.09 -9.57 12.74
CA LYS A 157 11.42 -8.97 12.50
C LYS A 157 11.64 -8.55 11.06
N GLN A 158 10.82 -9.01 10.13
CA GLN A 158 10.93 -8.64 8.72
C GLN A 158 9.58 -8.21 8.17
N LEU A 159 9.61 -7.26 7.23
CA LEU A 159 8.46 -6.81 6.45
C LEU A 159 8.67 -7.17 4.99
N LEU A 160 7.66 -7.77 4.37
CA LEU A 160 7.63 -7.93 2.91
C LEU A 160 7.01 -6.67 2.31
N ILE A 161 7.78 -5.97 1.51
CA ILE A 161 7.39 -4.70 0.90
C ILE A 161 7.27 -4.87 -0.61
N LEU A 162 6.14 -4.38 -1.14
CA LEU A 162 5.90 -4.11 -2.54
C LEU A 162 6.12 -2.62 -2.81
N ASP A 163 7.14 -2.31 -3.59
CA ASP A 163 7.63 -0.97 -3.89
C ASP A 163 7.00 -0.43 -5.20
N PRO A 164 6.20 0.65 -5.15
CA PRO A 164 5.57 1.22 -6.35
C PRO A 164 6.53 2.00 -7.26
N HIS A 165 7.80 2.19 -6.88
CA HIS A 165 8.74 3.03 -7.65
C HIS A 165 9.26 2.34 -8.92
N TYR A 166 8.88 1.10 -9.17
CA TYR A 166 9.21 0.42 -10.42
C TYR A 166 8.64 1.18 -11.62
N SER A 167 9.52 1.59 -12.54
CA SER A 167 9.15 2.33 -13.75
C SER A 167 9.47 1.56 -15.04
N GLY A 168 9.71 0.26 -14.93
CA GLY A 168 9.99 -0.61 -16.07
C GLY A 168 8.72 -1.18 -16.71
N PRO A 169 8.87 -2.07 -17.71
CA PRO A 169 7.74 -2.73 -18.36
C PRO A 169 6.92 -3.54 -17.36
N SER A 170 5.59 -3.55 -17.52
CA SER A 170 4.71 -4.34 -16.67
C SER A 170 5.16 -5.81 -16.55
N PHE A 171 5.20 -6.30 -15.32
CA PHE A 171 5.52 -7.70 -15.07
C PHE A 171 4.47 -8.61 -15.70
N THR A 172 4.91 -9.66 -16.39
CA THR A 172 4.03 -10.65 -17.03
C THR A 172 3.72 -11.83 -16.11
N ALA A 173 4.47 -12.01 -15.03
CA ALA A 173 4.35 -13.12 -14.09
C ALA A 173 4.90 -12.73 -12.70
N ILE A 174 4.31 -13.30 -11.65
CA ILE A 174 4.69 -13.04 -10.25
C ILE A 174 6.15 -13.44 -9.93
N ASN A 175 6.67 -14.51 -10.55
CA ASN A 175 8.06 -14.94 -10.33
C ASN A 175 9.07 -13.85 -10.72
N LYS A 176 8.83 -13.14 -11.84
CA LYS A 176 9.68 -12.01 -12.24
C LYS A 176 9.61 -10.86 -11.26
N LEU A 177 8.45 -10.63 -10.64
CA LEU A 177 8.29 -9.61 -9.60
C LEU A 177 9.07 -10.00 -8.33
N ARG A 178 9.03 -11.28 -7.92
CA ARG A 178 9.78 -11.82 -6.78
C ARG A 178 11.30 -11.80 -6.98
N GLU A 179 11.76 -11.98 -8.22
CA GLU A 179 13.18 -11.84 -8.60
C GLU A 179 13.63 -10.37 -8.66
N SER A 180 12.69 -9.42 -8.68
CA SER A 180 12.98 -7.99 -8.82
C SER A 180 13.34 -7.30 -7.50
N THR A 181 13.66 -6.01 -7.58
CA THR A 181 13.80 -5.14 -6.40
C THR A 181 12.45 -4.68 -5.84
N SER A 182 11.37 -4.86 -6.58
CA SER A 182 10.07 -4.27 -6.24
C SER A 182 9.27 -5.10 -5.24
N LEU A 183 9.64 -6.35 -4.96
CA LEU A 183 9.01 -7.18 -3.92
C LEU A 183 10.09 -7.85 -3.08
N ARG A 184 10.36 -7.34 -1.87
CA ARG A 184 11.49 -7.79 -1.04
C ARG A 184 11.20 -7.79 0.45
N TRP A 185 11.91 -8.66 1.17
CA TRP A 185 11.95 -8.67 2.62
C TRP A 185 12.95 -7.64 3.13
N TYR A 186 12.52 -6.84 4.10
CA TYR A 186 13.31 -5.84 4.81
C TYR A 186 13.38 -6.20 6.28
N ASN A 187 14.58 -6.13 6.87
CA ASN A 187 14.83 -6.36 8.28
C ASN A 187 14.49 -5.12 9.09
N VAL A 188 13.72 -5.32 10.16
CA VAL A 188 13.33 -4.28 11.10
C VAL A 188 14.20 -4.39 12.36
N PRO A 189 14.80 -3.29 12.85
CA PRO A 189 14.72 -1.92 12.30
C PRO A 189 15.82 -1.59 11.27
N ASN A 190 16.78 -2.50 11.04
CA ASN A 190 18.06 -2.18 10.39
C ASN A 190 17.96 -1.63 8.96
N ASP A 191 16.96 -2.02 8.18
CA ASP A 191 16.79 -1.54 6.80
C ASP A 191 15.92 -0.27 6.71
N PHE A 192 15.54 0.31 7.85
CA PHE A 192 14.73 1.53 7.96
C PHE A 192 15.53 2.70 8.57
N ILE A 193 15.16 3.93 8.20
CA ILE A 193 15.86 5.13 8.68
C ILE A 193 15.40 5.41 10.11
N SER A 194 16.30 5.19 11.07
CA SER A 194 15.98 5.34 12.50
C SER A 194 15.46 6.73 12.86
N SER A 195 16.04 7.79 12.32
CA SER A 195 15.62 9.17 12.61
C SER A 195 14.33 9.61 11.92
N SER A 196 13.76 8.81 11.01
CA SER A 196 12.52 9.14 10.30
C SER A 196 11.30 8.72 11.12
N PHE A 197 10.18 9.42 10.92
CA PHE A 197 8.88 8.88 11.29
C PHE A 197 8.29 8.04 10.16
N TYR A 198 7.36 7.16 10.51
CA TYR A 198 6.55 6.37 9.60
C TYR A 198 5.08 6.43 10.01
N ASN A 199 4.20 6.67 9.04
CA ASN A 199 2.76 6.50 9.20
C ASN A 199 2.31 5.26 8.45
N LEU A 200 1.50 4.43 9.10
CA LEU A 200 0.91 3.25 8.49
C LEU A 200 -0.61 3.42 8.42
N CYS A 201 -1.19 3.16 7.26
CA CYS A 201 -2.63 3.03 7.06
C CYS A 201 -2.99 1.55 6.97
N LEU A 202 -3.78 1.07 7.93
CA LEU A 202 -4.18 -0.32 8.10
C LEU A 202 -5.71 -0.45 7.86
N PRO A 203 -6.17 -0.85 6.67
CA PRO A 203 -7.60 -1.05 6.38
C PRO A 203 -8.24 -2.11 7.30
N GLN A 204 -9.23 -1.75 8.13
CA GLN A 204 -9.84 -2.65 9.12
C GLN A 204 -10.97 -3.48 8.50
N PHE A 205 -10.63 -4.26 7.48
CA PHE A 205 -11.60 -4.95 6.65
C PHE A 205 -11.86 -6.38 7.13
N LYS A 206 -12.95 -6.61 7.87
CA LYS A 206 -13.37 -7.97 8.23
C LYS A 206 -14.22 -8.54 7.10
N LYS A 207 -13.87 -9.74 6.63
CA LYS A 207 -14.79 -10.56 5.84
C LYS A 207 -15.94 -10.93 6.79
N LEU A 208 -17.13 -10.38 6.55
CA LEU A 208 -18.36 -10.89 7.18
C LEU A 208 -18.65 -12.29 6.66
#